data_AF-A0A4Q3EJX3-F1
#
_entry.id   AF-A0A4Q3EJX3-F1
#
_cell.length_a   1.000
_cell.length_b   1.000
_cell.length_c   1.000
_cell.angle_alpha   90.00
_cell.angle_beta   90.00
_cell.angle_gamma   90.00
#
_symmetry.space_group_name_H-M   'P 1'
#
loop_
_entity.id
_entity.type
_entity.pdbx_description
1 polymer ?
#
loop_
_entity_poly.entity_id
_entity_poly.type
_entity_poly.pdbx_seq_one_letter_code
_entity_poly.pdbx_strand_id
1 'polypeptide(L)'
;MKKFAELIQLLSSGSKTNVKLEALNQYFLSAGDEDKIWVIALFTGRRPKRAVSTALLRQWCIELADIPSWLFEESYHTVGDLAEAIALLIPKAANTELLEHSLAYYVNKLGAISKEPDDVKKEFVLQAWHSM
;
A
#
# COMPACT_ATOMS: atom_id res chain seq x y z
N MET A 1 -0.06 2.22 9.60
CA MET A 1 0.17 1.33 8.44
C MET A 1 1.01 0.12 8.78
N LYS A 2 2.11 0.23 9.54
CA LYS A 2 2.97 -0.94 9.87
C LYS A 2 2.21 -2.12 10.46
N LYS A 3 1.39 -1.91 11.49
CA LYS A 3 0.51 -2.95 12.08
C LYS A 3 -0.39 -3.65 11.05
N PHE A 4 -0.89 -2.90 10.07
CA PHE A 4 -1.74 -3.47 9.02
C PHE A 4 -0.91 -4.26 8.00
N ALA A 5 0.26 -3.75 7.60
CA ALA A 5 1.17 -4.48 6.72
C ALA A 5 1.64 -5.80 7.36
N GLU A 6 1.99 -5.79 8.65
CA GLU A 6 2.31 -6.98 9.45
C GLU A 6 1.15 -7.97 9.48
N LEU A 7 -0.08 -7.50 9.71
CA LEU A 7 -1.27 -8.34 9.64
C LEU A 7 -1.40 -9.01 8.27
N ILE A 8 -1.26 -8.26 7.17
CA ILE A 8 -1.36 -8.82 5.82
C ILE A 8 -0.26 -9.86 5.55
N GLN A 9 0.98 -9.60 5.97
CA GLN A 9 2.08 -10.57 5.86
C GLN A 9 1.82 -11.86 6.66
N LEU A 10 1.27 -11.75 7.87
CA LEU A 10 0.91 -12.93 8.67
C LEU A 10 -0.24 -13.72 8.03
N LEU A 11 -1.23 -13.03 7.47
CA LEU A 11 -2.38 -13.67 6.82
C LEU A 11 -2.03 -14.34 5.49
N SER A 12 -1.07 -13.80 4.74
CA SER A 12 -0.59 -14.37 3.48
C SER A 12 0.34 -15.57 3.68
N SER A 13 1.17 -15.54 4.73
CA SER A 13 2.15 -16.61 5.02
C SER A 13 1.57 -17.81 5.76
N GLY A 14 0.55 -17.63 6.60
CA GLY A 14 -0.03 -18.70 7.42
C GLY A 14 -1.00 -19.61 6.65
N SER A 15 -0.88 -20.94 6.80
CA SER A 15 -1.86 -21.92 6.29
C SER A 15 -2.92 -22.33 7.32
N LYS A 16 -2.64 -22.18 8.62
CA LYS A 16 -3.53 -22.61 9.71
C LYS A 16 -4.55 -21.52 10.06
N THR A 17 -5.84 -21.87 10.04
CA THR A 17 -6.95 -20.97 10.38
C THR A 17 -6.77 -20.31 11.75
N ASN A 18 -6.33 -21.07 12.76
CA ASN A 18 -6.15 -20.53 14.12
C ASN A 18 -5.08 -19.44 14.19
N VAL A 19 -4.02 -19.53 13.37
CA VAL A 19 -2.97 -18.49 13.32
C VAL A 19 -3.54 -17.20 12.73
N LYS A 20 -4.39 -17.31 11.70
CA LYS A 20 -5.06 -16.16 11.10
C LYS A 20 -6.05 -15.49 12.05
N LEU A 21 -6.81 -16.29 12.80
CA LEU A 21 -7.73 -15.78 13.81
C LEU A 21 -7.00 -15.04 14.93
N GLU A 22 -5.88 -15.59 15.41
CA GLU A 22 -5.07 -14.94 16.43
C GLU A 22 -4.48 -13.63 15.92
N ALA A 23 -3.93 -13.60 14.70
CA ALA A 23 -3.40 -12.38 14.10
C ALA A 23 -4.47 -11.28 13.97
N LEU A 24 -5.69 -11.64 13.56
CA LEU A 24 -6.81 -10.71 13.52
C LEU A 24 -7.19 -10.20 14.91
N ASN A 25 -7.27 -11.09 15.89
CA ASN A 25 -7.59 -10.71 17.27
C ASN A 25 -6.57 -9.71 17.82
N GLN A 26 -5.28 -10.03 17.69
CA GLN A 26 -4.17 -9.14 18.10
C GLN A 26 -4.22 -7.77 17.40
N TYR A 27 -4.55 -7.76 16.11
CA TYR A 27 -4.73 -6.50 15.40
C TYR A 27 -5.91 -5.69 15.96
N PHE A 28 -7.09 -6.31 16.16
CA PHE A 28 -8.26 -5.60 16.68
C PHE A 28 -8.12 -5.13 18.12
N LEU A 29 -7.27 -5.77 18.92
CA LEU A 29 -6.95 -5.33 20.28
C LEU A 29 -6.01 -4.10 20.29
N SER A 30 -5.16 -3.95 19.29
CA SER A 30 -4.06 -2.96 19.30
C SER A 30 -4.20 -1.82 18.28
N ALA A 31 -5.07 -1.95 17.27
CA ALA A 31 -5.31 -0.92 16.27
C ALA A 31 -6.20 0.21 16.81
N GLY A 32 -6.12 1.39 16.19
CA GLY A 32 -7.07 2.49 16.45
C GLY A 32 -8.46 2.17 15.89
N ASP A 33 -9.51 2.74 16.45
CA ASP A 33 -10.89 2.37 16.10
C ASP A 33 -11.24 2.58 14.62
N GLU A 34 -10.75 3.67 14.01
CA GLU A 34 -10.93 3.91 12.57
C GLU A 34 -10.24 2.83 11.71
N ASP A 35 -9.03 2.41 12.09
CA ASP A 35 -8.30 1.36 11.39
C ASP A 35 -9.03 0.02 11.48
N LYS A 36 -9.66 -0.30 12.62
CA LYS A 36 -10.47 -1.52 12.78
C LYS A 36 -11.65 -1.52 11.81
N ILE A 37 -12.37 -0.39 11.70
CA ILE A 37 -13.51 -0.25 10.78
C ILE A 37 -13.05 -0.47 9.34
N TRP A 38 -11.94 0.16 8.95
CA TRP A 38 -11.41 0.01 7.59
C TRP A 38 -10.93 -1.40 7.30
N VAL A 39 -10.28 -2.06 8.25
CA VAL A 39 -9.88 -3.46 8.09
C VAL A 39 -11.08 -4.36 7.86
N ILE A 40 -12.15 -4.21 8.66
CA ILE A 40 -13.39 -4.97 8.46
C ILE A 40 -13.99 -4.68 7.08
N ALA A 41 -14.04 -3.40 6.68
CA ALA A 41 -14.57 -3.01 5.37
C ALA A 41 -13.77 -3.68 4.22
N LEU A 42 -12.44 -3.66 4.29
CA LEU A 42 -11.58 -4.25 3.26
C LEU A 42 -11.75 -5.78 3.16
N PHE A 43 -11.83 -6.48 4.29
CA PHE A 43 -12.00 -7.94 4.33
C PHE A 43 -13.42 -8.39 3.93
N THR A 44 -14.43 -7.57 4.17
CA THR A 44 -15.82 -7.85 3.74
C THR A 44 -16.12 -7.41 2.30
N GLY A 45 -15.10 -6.98 1.55
CA GLY A 45 -15.23 -6.59 0.14
C GLY A 45 -15.71 -5.17 -0.09
N ARG A 46 -15.90 -4.36 0.96
CA ARG A 46 -16.26 -2.93 0.86
C ARG A 46 -15.02 -2.08 0.61
N ARG A 47 -14.47 -2.19 -0.59
CA ARG A 47 -13.25 -1.47 -1.00
C ARG A 47 -13.58 -0.05 -1.49
N PRO A 48 -12.78 0.96 -1.12
CA PRO A 48 -12.87 2.30 -1.69
C PRO A 48 -12.71 2.25 -3.22
N LYS A 49 -13.29 3.23 -3.93
CA LYS A 49 -13.05 3.39 -5.36
C LYS A 49 -11.57 3.65 -5.62
N ARG A 50 -11.06 3.09 -6.71
CA ARG A 50 -9.66 3.27 -7.12
C ARG A 50 -9.41 4.76 -7.43
N ALA A 51 -8.51 5.38 -6.69
CA ALA A 51 -8.14 6.79 -6.84
C ALA A 51 -7.14 7.04 -7.98
N VAL A 52 -6.25 6.07 -8.23
CA VAL A 52 -5.15 6.17 -9.21
C VAL A 52 -5.16 4.91 -10.11
N SER A 53 -4.99 5.09 -11.41
CA SER A 53 -4.92 3.98 -12.36
C SER A 53 -3.61 3.21 -12.24
N THR A 54 -3.61 1.92 -12.63
CA THR A 54 -2.38 1.10 -12.63
C THR A 54 -1.34 1.61 -13.63
N ALA A 55 -1.78 2.23 -14.73
CA ALA A 55 -0.89 2.83 -15.73
C ALA A 55 -0.10 4.01 -15.14
N LEU A 56 -0.76 4.87 -14.37
CA LEU A 56 -0.11 6.00 -13.69
C LEU A 56 0.87 5.52 -12.63
N LEU A 57 0.49 4.53 -11.80
CA LEU A 57 1.39 3.95 -10.79
C LEU A 57 2.66 3.37 -11.43
N ARG A 58 2.51 2.63 -12.54
CA ARG A 58 3.64 2.12 -13.31
C ARG A 58 4.53 3.26 -13.79
N GLN A 59 3.93 4.26 -14.45
CA GLN A 59 4.67 5.39 -14.99
C GLN A 59 5.48 6.11 -13.91
N TRP A 60 4.86 6.42 -12.77
CA TRP A 60 5.54 7.13 -11.69
C TRP A 60 6.63 6.28 -11.03
N CYS A 61 6.45 4.96 -10.96
CA CYS A 61 7.50 4.06 -10.46
C CYS A 61 8.71 4.04 -11.41
N ILE A 62 8.49 3.98 -12.72
CA ILE A 62 9.55 4.02 -13.74
C ILE A 62 10.33 5.33 -13.63
N GLU A 63 9.62 6.45 -13.54
CA GLU A 63 10.20 7.78 -13.38
C GLU A 63 10.99 7.91 -12.06
N LEU A 64 10.46 7.38 -10.95
CA LEU A 64 11.12 7.45 -9.65
C LEU A 64 12.37 6.56 -9.55
N ALA A 65 12.31 5.36 -10.15
CA ALA A 65 13.42 4.41 -10.14
C ALA A 65 14.51 4.75 -11.17
N ASP A 66 14.26 5.73 -12.05
CA ASP A 66 15.16 6.14 -13.14
C ASP A 66 15.62 4.96 -14.02
N ILE A 67 14.66 4.10 -14.38
CA ILE A 67 14.89 2.94 -15.24
C ILE A 67 14.12 3.08 -16.55
N PRO A 68 14.61 2.49 -17.65
CA PRO A 68 13.85 2.45 -18.90
C PRO A 68 12.63 1.53 -18.75
N SER A 69 11.55 1.85 -19.48
CA SER A 69 10.28 1.11 -19.39
C SER A 69 10.40 -0.39 -19.66
N TRP A 70 11.28 -0.79 -20.60
CA TRP A 70 11.50 -2.20 -20.91
C TRP A 70 12.05 -2.99 -19.71
N LEU A 71 12.90 -2.37 -18.88
CA LEU A 71 13.47 -3.03 -17.70
C LEU A 71 12.42 -3.20 -16.59
N PHE A 72 11.51 -2.24 -16.47
CA PHE A 72 10.35 -2.37 -15.60
C PHE A 72 9.45 -3.52 -16.04
N GLU A 73 9.13 -3.63 -17.33
CA GLU A 73 8.27 -4.70 -17.84
C GLU A 73 8.90 -6.08 -17.63
N GLU A 74 10.19 -6.25 -17.88
CA GLU A 74 10.91 -7.51 -17.58
C GLU A 74 10.87 -7.86 -16.08
N SER A 75 11.05 -6.86 -15.22
CA SER A 75 10.95 -7.03 -13.76
C SER A 75 9.54 -7.43 -13.34
N TYR A 76 8.53 -6.76 -13.90
CA TYR A 76 7.12 -7.06 -13.65
C TYR A 76 6.73 -8.47 -14.12
N HIS A 77 7.19 -8.90 -15.30
CA HIS A 77 6.96 -10.25 -15.83
C HIS A 77 7.57 -11.34 -14.94
N THR A 78 8.72 -11.05 -14.33
CA THR A 78 9.41 -11.98 -13.43
C THR A 78 8.68 -12.14 -12.09
N VAL A 79 8.19 -11.02 -11.52
CA VAL A 79 7.54 -11.00 -10.20
C VAL A 79 6.05 -11.40 -10.29
N GLY A 80 5.35 -10.97 -11.34
CA GLY A 80 3.93 -11.28 -11.57
C GLY A 80 2.93 -10.41 -10.82
N ASP A 81 3.36 -9.58 -9.86
CA ASP A 81 2.53 -8.63 -9.12
C ASP A 81 3.07 -7.19 -9.23
N LEU A 82 2.17 -6.25 -9.55
CA LEU A 82 2.54 -4.85 -9.77
C LEU A 82 2.94 -4.16 -8.46
N ALA A 83 2.22 -4.43 -7.36
CA ALA A 83 2.52 -3.83 -6.07
C ALA A 83 3.87 -4.34 -5.54
N GLU A 84 4.16 -5.63 -5.73
CA GLU A 84 5.45 -6.20 -5.38
C GLU A 84 6.59 -5.62 -6.23
N ALA A 85 6.42 -5.53 -7.56
CA ALA A 85 7.41 -4.91 -8.44
C ALA A 85 7.71 -3.46 -8.03
N ILE A 86 6.66 -2.67 -7.76
CA ILE A 86 6.80 -1.28 -7.27
C ILE A 86 7.54 -1.25 -5.93
N ALA A 87 7.15 -2.09 -4.96
CA ALA A 87 7.77 -2.13 -3.64
C ALA A 87 9.27 -2.51 -3.68
N LEU A 88 9.69 -3.32 -4.66
CA LEU A 88 11.09 -3.70 -4.86
C LEU A 88 11.92 -2.64 -5.58
N LEU A 89 11.29 -1.82 -6.43
CA LEU A 89 11.97 -0.81 -7.25
C LEU A 89 12.08 0.56 -6.57
N ILE A 90 11.16 0.90 -5.66
CA ILE A 90 11.20 2.18 -4.96
C ILE A 90 12.43 2.24 -4.05
N PRO A 91 13.21 3.34 -4.08
CA PRO A 91 14.34 3.52 -3.18
C PRO A 91 13.87 3.60 -1.72
N LYS A 92 14.51 2.82 -0.84
CA LYS A 92 14.25 2.88 0.60
C LYS A 92 14.51 4.29 1.14
N ALA A 93 13.63 4.77 2.00
CA ALA A 93 13.79 6.06 2.65
C ALA A 93 15.14 6.13 3.40
N ALA A 94 15.94 7.15 3.12
CA ALA A 94 17.22 7.36 3.81
C ALA A 94 17.04 7.80 5.29
N ASN A 95 15.85 8.31 5.65
CA ASN A 95 15.52 8.77 6.98
C ASN A 95 14.32 8.01 7.55
N THR A 96 14.55 7.27 8.64
CA THR A 96 13.56 6.45 9.36
C THR A 96 12.60 7.27 10.24
N GLU A 97 12.72 8.60 10.26
CA GLU A 97 11.90 9.51 11.08
C GLU A 97 10.60 9.97 10.39
N LEU A 98 10.21 9.33 9.29
CA LEU A 98 9.01 9.72 8.56
C LEU A 98 7.73 9.25 9.27
N LEU A 99 6.77 10.18 9.33
CA LEU A 99 5.52 10.08 10.06
C LEU A 99 4.77 8.78 9.72
N GLU A 100 4.65 7.90 10.70
CA GLU A 100 3.86 6.69 10.58
C GLU A 100 2.36 7.00 10.58
N HIS A 101 1.76 7.08 9.40
CA HIS A 101 0.32 7.26 9.28
C HIS A 101 -0.47 5.94 9.41
N SER A 102 -1.71 6.02 9.90
CA SER A 102 -2.63 4.89 10.08
C SER A 102 -3.23 4.38 8.76
N LEU A 103 -3.87 3.20 8.76
CA LEU A 103 -4.57 2.73 7.55
C LEU A 103 -5.69 3.70 7.14
N ALA A 104 -6.46 4.16 8.12
CA ALA A 104 -7.56 5.09 7.93
C ALA A 104 -7.08 6.38 7.24
N TYR A 105 -5.91 6.89 7.63
CA TYR A 105 -5.31 8.07 6.99
C TYR A 105 -5.15 7.87 5.49
N TYR A 106 -4.49 6.78 5.05
CA TYR A 106 -4.26 6.55 3.63
C TYR A 106 -5.55 6.30 2.87
N VAL A 107 -6.49 5.54 3.43
CA VAL A 107 -7.77 5.28 2.79
C VAL A 107 -8.57 6.57 2.60
N ASN A 108 -8.66 7.41 3.64
CA ASN A 108 -9.38 8.67 3.59
C ASN A 108 -8.70 9.67 2.63
N LYS A 109 -7.36 9.76 2.66
CA LYS A 109 -6.60 10.63 1.75
C LYS A 109 -6.76 10.21 0.30
N LEU A 110 -6.65 8.91 -0.02
CA LEU A 110 -6.89 8.39 -1.36
C LEU A 110 -8.32 8.70 -1.84
N GLY A 111 -9.30 8.58 -0.94
CA GLY A 111 -10.68 8.99 -1.23
C GLY A 111 -10.80 10.48 -1.57
N ALA A 112 -10.14 11.34 -0.80
CA ALA A 112 -10.16 12.79 -0.98
C ALA A 112 -9.52 13.23 -2.31
N ILE A 113 -8.36 12.67 -2.66
CA ILE A 113 -7.64 13.04 -3.89
C ILE A 113 -8.19 12.39 -5.16
N SER A 114 -9.21 11.52 -5.06
CA SER A 114 -9.69 10.73 -6.19
C SER A 114 -10.17 11.57 -7.39
N LYS A 115 -10.69 12.77 -7.13
CA LYS A 115 -11.16 13.73 -8.15
C LYS A 115 -10.15 14.82 -8.51
N GLU A 116 -9.01 14.82 -7.85
CA GLU A 116 -7.96 15.82 -8.08
C GLU A 116 -7.19 15.52 -9.38
N PRO A 117 -6.49 16.54 -9.91
CA PRO A 117 -5.55 16.39 -11.02
C PRO A 117 -4.45 15.34 -10.76
N ASP A 118 -3.89 14.78 -11.83
CA ASP A 118 -2.90 13.70 -11.75
C ASP A 118 -1.57 14.13 -11.11
N ASP A 119 -1.20 15.41 -11.20
CA ASP A 119 -0.05 16.02 -10.51
C ASP A 119 -0.21 15.97 -8.99
N VAL A 120 -1.38 16.34 -8.46
CA VAL A 120 -1.69 16.27 -7.02
C VAL A 120 -1.67 14.80 -6.54
N LYS A 121 -2.22 13.89 -7.34
CA LYS A 121 -2.20 12.46 -7.04
C LYS A 121 -0.78 11.89 -7.05
N LYS A 122 0.03 12.28 -8.03
CA LYS A 122 1.42 11.87 -8.16
C LYS A 122 2.23 12.31 -6.96
N GLU A 123 2.11 13.58 -6.56
CA GLU A 123 2.82 14.12 -5.40
C GLU A 123 2.48 13.32 -4.13
N PHE A 124 1.20 13.06 -3.88
CA PHE A 124 0.78 12.25 -2.73
C PHE A 124 1.36 10.82 -2.77
N VAL A 125 1.31 10.16 -3.94
CA VAL A 125 1.82 8.78 -4.07
C VAL A 125 3.33 8.73 -3.86
N LEU A 126 4.09 9.66 -4.43
CA LEU A 126 5.54 9.73 -4.24
C LEU A 126 5.91 9.99 -2.78
N GLN A 127 5.21 10.92 -2.11
CA GLN A 127 5.40 11.18 -0.68
C GLN A 127 5.08 9.94 0.17
N ALA A 128 3.99 9.23 -0.14
CA ALA A 128 3.61 8.01 0.55
C ALA A 128 4.69 6.93 0.40
N TRP A 129 5.20 6.71 -0.82
CA TRP A 129 6.28 5.76 -1.10
C TRP A 129 7.58 6.10 -0.39
N HIS A 130 7.96 7.38 -0.35
CA HIS A 130 9.15 7.81 0.38
C HIS A 130 9.01 7.67 1.90
N SER A 131 7.79 7.61 2.43
CA SER A 131 7.55 7.43 3.87
C SER A 131 7.52 5.97 4.34
N MET A 132 7.66 5.01 3.41
CA MET A 132 7.56 3.57 3.67
C MET A 132 8.91 2.86 3.76
#